data_AF-A0A955D619-F1
#
_entry.id   AF-A0A955D619-F1
#
_cell.length_a   1.000
_cell.length_b   1.000
_cell.length_c   1.000
_cell.angle_alpha   90.00
_cell.angle_beta   90.00
_cell.angle_gamma   90.00
#
_symmetry.space_group_name_H-M   'P 1'
#
loop_
_entity.id
_entity.type
_entity.pdbx_description
1 polymer ?
#
loop_
_entity_poly.entity_id
_entity_poly.type
_entity_poly.pdbx_seq_one_letter_code
_entity_poly.pdbx_strand_id
1 'polypeptide(L)'
;MNVRWLLGNYLEPQWSLDAAQRREVHRIAHRKYLSRTTLFGLTAVWLVAILVSLKLFQSALGASLAMFGLGRVAAEFLSHAFIVVPLIVAGSWTFRFVYLRPIRRAMRDLGYNVCLKCGYWLKGLDDRTPSCPECGAVLPVAPAEHT
;
A
#
# COMPACT_ATOMS: atom_id res chain seq x y z
N MET A 1 9.51 -1.64 -13.54
CA MET A 1 8.47 -1.45 -12.49
C MET A 1 8.72 -2.42 -11.36
N ASN A 2 8.93 -1.92 -10.14
CA ASN A 2 9.33 -2.74 -9.00
C ASN A 2 8.06 -3.33 -8.32
N VAL A 3 7.77 -4.61 -8.57
CA VAL A 3 6.62 -5.36 -8.00
C VAL A 3 6.75 -5.67 -6.50
N ARG A 4 7.82 -5.18 -5.85
CA ARG A 4 8.14 -5.33 -4.42
C ARG A 4 6.99 -5.04 -3.46
N TRP A 5 6.10 -4.12 -3.81
CA TRP A 5 5.03 -3.66 -2.93
C TRP A 5 3.86 -4.66 -2.81
N LEU A 6 3.72 -5.62 -3.75
CA LEU A 6 2.61 -6.58 -3.81
C LEU A 6 2.79 -7.76 -2.82
N LEU A 7 4.01 -7.99 -2.34
CA LEU A 7 4.43 -9.19 -1.59
C LEU A 7 4.94 -8.85 -0.17
N GLY A 8 4.41 -7.77 0.42
CA GLY A 8 4.96 -7.01 1.56
C GLY A 8 5.33 -7.72 2.87
N ASN A 9 5.22 -9.06 3.00
CA ASN A 9 5.80 -9.83 4.11
C ASN A 9 6.85 -10.88 3.67
N TYR A 10 6.94 -11.20 2.36
CA TYR A 10 7.96 -12.10 1.81
C TYR A 10 9.20 -11.33 1.29
N LEU A 11 9.09 -10.02 1.04
CA LEU A 11 10.03 -9.27 0.18
C LEU A 11 10.74 -8.06 0.81
N GLU A 12 10.58 -7.80 2.10
CA GLU A 12 11.42 -6.81 2.81
C GLU A 12 12.28 -7.45 3.92
N PRO A 13 13.08 -8.49 3.61
CA PRO A 13 14.02 -9.11 4.58
C PRO A 13 15.05 -8.11 5.13
N GLN A 14 15.24 -6.99 4.44
CA GLN A 14 16.06 -5.88 4.90
C GLN A 14 15.61 -5.34 6.26
N TRP A 15 14.31 -5.39 6.58
CA TRP A 15 13.85 -5.11 7.95
C TRP A 15 14.11 -6.35 8.80
N SER A 16 15.34 -6.48 9.29
CA SER A 16 15.77 -7.38 10.36
C SER A 16 15.04 -7.11 11.70
N LEU A 17 13.71 -6.99 11.64
CA LEU A 17 12.83 -6.84 12.78
C LEU A 17 12.31 -8.22 13.18
N ASP A 18 12.46 -8.55 14.46
CA ASP A 18 11.80 -9.72 15.02
C ASP A 18 10.27 -9.59 14.97
N ALA A 19 9.55 -10.70 15.06
CA ALA A 19 8.09 -10.73 15.11
C ALA A 19 7.54 -9.86 16.25
N ALA A 20 8.21 -9.80 17.39
CA ALA A 20 7.81 -8.92 18.50
C ALA A 20 7.90 -7.43 18.12
N GLN A 21 9.00 -7.01 17.51
CA GLN A 21 9.20 -5.63 17.05
C GLN A 21 8.19 -5.24 15.96
N ARG A 22 7.90 -6.15 15.02
CA ARG A 22 6.86 -5.93 14.00
C ARG A 22 5.50 -5.68 14.63
N ARG A 23 5.07 -6.53 15.56
CA ARG A 23 3.81 -6.33 16.30
C ARG A 23 3.76 -4.97 17.01
N GLU A 24 4.88 -4.56 17.60
CA GLU A 24 4.98 -3.27 18.29
C GLU A 24 4.85 -2.07 17.33
N VAL A 25 5.55 -2.09 16.19
CA VAL A 25 5.41 -1.08 15.13
C VAL A 25 3.95 -0.98 14.67
N HIS A 26 3.31 -2.11 14.39
CA HIS A 26 1.91 -2.16 13.98
C HIS A 26 0.97 -1.59 15.06
N ARG A 27 1.22 -1.92 16.33
CA ARG A 27 0.45 -1.42 17.48
C ARG A 27 0.53 0.10 17.57
N ILE A 28 1.73 0.68 17.48
CA ILE A 28 1.93 2.14 17.51
C ILE A 28 1.30 2.80 16.28
N ALA A 29 1.50 2.23 15.09
CA ALA A 29 0.90 2.74 13.86
C ALA A 29 -0.63 2.82 13.96
N HIS A 30 -1.26 1.74 14.42
CA HIS A 30 -2.71 1.68 14.61
C HIS A 30 -3.21 2.63 15.69
N ARG A 31 -2.47 2.82 16.79
CA ARG A 31 -2.89 3.67 17.90
C ARG A 31 -2.74 5.16 17.60
N LYS A 32 -1.64 5.57 16.96
CA LYS A 32 -1.30 6.99 16.77
C LYS A 32 -1.70 7.55 15.41
N TYR A 33 -1.55 6.75 14.34
CA TYR A 33 -1.53 7.28 12.98
C TYR A 33 -2.69 6.80 12.10
N LEU A 34 -3.27 5.63 12.39
CA LEU A 34 -4.42 5.11 11.64
C LEU A 34 -5.72 5.37 12.41
N SER A 35 -6.47 6.36 11.95
CA SER A 35 -7.86 6.50 12.39
C SER A 35 -8.70 5.36 11.81
N ARG A 36 -9.41 4.63 12.69
CA ARG A 36 -10.37 3.59 12.29
C ARG A 36 -11.45 4.14 11.36
N THR A 37 -11.89 5.39 11.57
CA THR A 37 -12.94 6.01 10.75
C THR A 37 -12.45 6.31 9.33
N THR A 38 -11.20 6.76 9.18
CA THR A 38 -10.60 7.00 7.85
C THR A 38 -10.41 5.71 7.07
N LEU A 39 -9.90 4.66 7.73
CA LEU A 39 -9.78 3.34 7.11
C LEU A 39 -11.14 2.81 6.66
N PHE A 40 -12.12 2.81 7.57
CA PHE A 40 -13.46 2.31 7.29
C PHE A 40 -14.13 3.10 6.16
N GLY A 41 -14.05 4.43 6.21
CA GLY A 41 -14.58 5.31 5.17
C GLY A 41 -13.96 5.03 3.80
N LEU A 42 -12.63 4.91 3.72
CA LEU A 42 -11.95 4.58 2.47
C LEU A 42 -12.35 3.19 1.95
N THR A 43 -12.39 2.18 2.83
CA THR A 43 -12.80 0.83 2.42
C THR A 43 -14.25 0.79 1.94
N ALA A 44 -15.16 1.51 2.60
CA ALA A 44 -16.56 1.58 2.23
C ALA A 44 -16.74 2.29 0.87
N VAL A 45 -16.06 3.41 0.65
CA VAL A 45 -16.08 4.12 -0.64
C VAL A 45 -15.57 3.25 -1.77
N TRP A 46 -14.45 2.54 -1.57
CA TRP A 46 -13.92 1.60 -2.56
C TRP A 46 -14.89 0.45 -2.84
N LEU A 47 -15.48 -0.13 -1.80
CA LEU A 47 -16.45 -1.21 -1.96
C LEU A 47 -17.66 -0.76 -2.80
N VAL A 48 -18.23 0.41 -2.49
CA VAL A 48 -19.35 0.97 -3.25
C VAL A 48 -18.95 1.23 -4.71
N ALA A 49 -17.80 1.87 -4.94
CA ALA A 49 -17.32 2.15 -6.29
C ALA A 49 -17.15 0.86 -7.12
N ILE A 50 -16.66 -0.22 -6.50
CA ILE A 50 -16.47 -1.51 -7.15
C ILE A 50 -17.81 -2.17 -7.47
N LEU A 51 -18.78 -2.14 -6.55
CA LEU A 51 -20.13 -2.67 -6.79
C LEU A 51 -20.86 -1.94 -7.91
N VAL A 52 -20.77 -0.61 -7.95
CA VAL A 52 -21.36 0.20 -9.03
C VAL A 52 -20.69 -0.10 -10.36
N SER A 53 -19.35 -0.13 -10.39
CA SER A 53 -18.58 -0.44 -11.60
C SER A 53 -18.91 -1.83 -12.13
N LEU A 54 -19.07 -2.81 -11.23
CA LEU A 54 -19.47 -4.18 -11.57
C LEU A 54 -20.84 -4.22 -12.24
N LYS A 55 -21.84 -3.52 -11.68
CA LYS A 55 -23.19 -3.50 -12.26
C LYS A 55 -23.22 -2.86 -13.65
N LEU A 56 -22.55 -1.72 -13.81
CA LEU A 56 -22.44 -1.05 -15.10
C LEU A 56 -21.72 -1.94 -16.13
N PHE A 57 -20.61 -2.55 -15.73
CA PHE A 57 -19.85 -3.44 -16.60
C PHE A 57 -20.64 -4.67 -17.02
N GLN A 58 -21.35 -5.35 -16.10
CA GLN A 58 -22.19 -6.50 -16.44
C GLN A 58 -23.28 -6.15 -17.45
N SER A 59 -23.92 -4.98 -17.30
CA SER A 59 -24.96 -4.53 -18.24
C SER A 59 -24.39 -4.25 -19.63
N ALA A 60 -23.24 -3.59 -19.72
CA ALA A 60 -22.58 -3.28 -20.99
C ALA A 60 -21.99 -4.53 -21.66
N LEU A 61 -21.34 -5.40 -20.88
CA LEU A 61 -20.70 -6.62 -21.38
C LEU A 61 -21.74 -7.63 -21.88
N GLY A 62 -22.86 -7.80 -21.17
CA GLY A 62 -23.96 -8.67 -21.59
C GLY A 62 -24.55 -8.24 -22.93
N ALA A 63 -24.81 -6.93 -23.11
CA ALA A 63 -25.29 -6.39 -24.37
C ALA A 63 -24.27 -6.58 -25.51
N SER A 64 -22.98 -6.38 -25.21
CA SER A 64 -21.90 -6.49 -26.19
C SER A 64 -21.69 -7.94 -26.64
N LEU A 65 -21.64 -8.89 -25.71
CA LEU A 65 -21.34 -10.29 -26.02
C LEU A 65 -22.49 -11.01 -26.72
N ALA A 66 -23.74 -10.58 -26.47
CA ALA A 66 -24.88 -11.03 -27.26
C ALA A 66 -24.72 -10.70 -28.75
N MET A 67 -24.07 -9.59 -29.09
CA MET A 67 -23.81 -9.20 -30.49
C MET A 67 -22.71 -10.03 -31.16
N PHE A 68 -21.75 -10.58 -30.41
CA PHE A 68 -20.60 -11.31 -30.95
C PHE A 68 -20.71 -12.84 -30.84
N GLY A 69 -21.81 -13.38 -30.32
CA GLY A 69 -22.02 -14.83 -30.18
C GLY A 69 -21.02 -15.51 -29.23
N LEU A 70 -20.34 -14.73 -28.37
CA LEU A 70 -19.40 -15.26 -27.39
C LEU A 70 -20.16 -16.07 -26.34
N GLY A 71 -19.73 -17.31 -26.11
CA GLY A 71 -20.35 -18.20 -25.15
C GLY A 71 -20.36 -17.61 -23.74
N ARG A 72 -21.44 -17.88 -23.00
CA ARG A 72 -21.69 -17.39 -21.63
C ARG A 72 -20.51 -17.62 -20.68
N VAL A 73 -19.77 -18.70 -20.87
CA VAL A 73 -18.59 -19.03 -20.05
C VAL A 73 -17.46 -18.00 -20.23
N ALA A 74 -17.14 -17.61 -21.46
CA ALA A 74 -16.10 -16.60 -21.72
C ALA A 74 -16.51 -15.22 -21.18
N ALA A 75 -17.80 -14.88 -21.28
CA ALA A 75 -18.39 -13.67 -20.69
C ALA A 75 -18.18 -13.61 -19.18
N GLU A 76 -18.50 -14.70 -18.50
CA GLU A 76 -18.36 -14.82 -17.06
C GLU A 76 -16.89 -14.71 -16.64
N PHE A 77 -15.96 -15.39 -17.31
CA PHE A 77 -14.54 -15.28 -17.03
C PHE A 77 -14.00 -13.85 -17.18
N LEU A 78 -14.32 -13.17 -18.29
CA LEU A 78 -13.90 -11.79 -18.53
C LEU A 78 -14.46 -10.84 -17.47
N SER A 79 -15.71 -11.04 -17.05
CA SER A 79 -16.31 -10.24 -15.98
C SER A 79 -15.59 -10.39 -14.65
N HIS A 80 -15.18 -11.62 -14.27
CA HIS A 80 -14.44 -11.85 -13.03
C HIS A 80 -13.05 -11.23 -13.08
N ALA A 81 -12.32 -11.38 -14.20
CA ALA A 81 -11.01 -10.76 -14.36
C ALA A 81 -11.08 -9.24 -14.23
N PHE A 82 -12.11 -8.62 -14.80
CA PHE A 82 -12.34 -7.18 -14.72
C PHE A 82 -12.69 -6.67 -13.31
N ILE A 83 -13.11 -7.54 -12.40
CA ILE A 83 -13.35 -7.20 -10.98
C ILE A 83 -12.09 -7.40 -10.16
N VAL A 84 -11.45 -8.56 -10.32
CA VAL A 84 -10.33 -9.00 -9.50
C VAL A 84 -9.12 -8.09 -9.72
N VAL A 85 -8.81 -7.72 -10.97
CA VAL A 85 -7.63 -6.90 -11.27
C VAL A 85 -7.74 -5.50 -10.63
N PRO A 86 -8.83 -4.73 -10.80
CA PRO A 86 -8.98 -3.44 -10.12
C PRO A 86 -9.02 -3.56 -8.60
N LEU A 87 -9.62 -4.62 -8.03
CA LEU A 87 -9.59 -4.87 -6.59
C LEU A 87 -8.16 -5.02 -6.07
N ILE A 88 -7.35 -5.82 -6.76
CA ILE A 88 -5.93 -5.97 -6.44
C ILE A 88 -5.27 -4.60 -6.52
N VAL A 89 -5.39 -3.87 -7.64
CA VAL A 89 -4.76 -2.55 -7.83
C VAL A 89 -5.21 -1.51 -6.79
N ALA A 90 -6.49 -1.49 -6.42
CA ALA A 90 -7.04 -0.56 -5.44
C ALA A 90 -6.57 -0.89 -4.01
N GLY A 91 -6.62 -2.17 -3.62
CA GLY A 91 -6.15 -2.62 -2.31
C GLY A 91 -4.66 -2.36 -2.13
N SER A 92 -3.91 -2.64 -3.19
CA SER A 92 -2.48 -2.35 -3.35
C SER A 92 -2.13 -0.87 -3.19
N TRP A 93 -2.85 -0.02 -3.90
CA TRP A 93 -2.69 1.43 -3.85
C TRP A 93 -3.03 1.95 -2.45
N THR A 94 -4.15 1.51 -1.89
CA THR A 94 -4.59 1.88 -0.53
C THR A 94 -3.55 1.46 0.50
N PHE A 95 -3.05 0.23 0.44
CA PHE A 95 -1.98 -0.24 1.31
C PHE A 95 -0.74 0.65 1.20
N ARG A 96 -0.31 0.97 -0.03
CA ARG A 96 0.89 1.78 -0.26
C ARG A 96 0.77 3.20 0.30
N PHE A 97 -0.35 3.86 0.09
CA PHE A 97 -0.49 5.27 0.45
C PHE A 97 -1.04 5.50 1.85
N VAL A 98 -1.96 4.64 2.30
CA VAL A 98 -2.68 4.80 3.57
C VAL A 98 -2.00 4.03 4.69
N TYR A 99 -1.45 2.84 4.42
CA TYR A 99 -0.92 1.96 5.46
C TYR A 99 0.59 2.11 5.68
N LEU A 100 1.39 2.15 4.61
CA LEU A 100 2.85 2.20 4.74
C LEU A 100 3.36 3.50 5.38
N ARG A 101 2.72 4.64 5.13
CA ARG A 101 3.18 5.93 5.66
C ARG A 101 3.05 6.01 7.19
N PRO A 102 1.91 5.62 7.81
CA PRO A 102 1.80 5.40 9.25
C PRO A 102 2.84 4.44 9.84
N ILE A 103 3.09 3.31 9.17
CA ILE A 103 4.08 2.33 9.63
C ILE A 103 5.47 2.96 9.67
N ARG A 104 5.90 3.63 8.60
CA ARG A 104 7.23 4.26 8.55
C ARG A 104 7.39 5.35 9.61
N ARG A 105 6.31 6.08 9.93
CA ARG A 105 6.31 7.03 11.05
C ARG A 105 6.45 6.32 12.39
N ALA A 106 5.68 5.25 12.63
CA ALA A 106 5.78 4.45 13.84
C ALA A 106 7.16 3.79 13.99
N MET A 107 7.79 3.35 12.89
CA MET A 107 9.16 2.87 12.90
C MET A 107 10.13 3.96 13.35
N ARG A 108 9.98 5.18 12.83
CA ARG A 108 10.82 6.32 13.26
C ARG A 108 10.60 6.68 14.73
N ASP A 109 9.35 6.64 15.22
CA ASP A 109 9.04 6.84 16.65
C ASP A 109 9.75 5.82 17.55
N LEU A 110 10.02 4.63 17.04
CA LEU A 110 10.76 3.56 17.73
C LEU A 110 12.28 3.65 17.52
N GLY A 111 12.78 4.73 16.91
CA GLY A 111 14.21 4.95 16.66
C GLY A 111 14.75 4.29 15.40
N TYR A 112 13.91 3.66 14.56
CA TYR A 112 14.37 3.11 13.29
C TYR A 112 14.52 4.22 12.25
N ASN A 113 15.75 4.41 11.75
CA ASN A 113 16.04 5.43 10.75
C ASN A 113 15.59 4.97 9.35
N VAL A 114 14.34 5.25 8.98
CA VAL A 114 13.76 4.88 7.67
C VAL A 114 13.30 6.10 6.87
N CYS A 115 13.39 6.01 5.55
CA CYS A 115 12.86 7.03 4.65
C CYS A 115 11.32 6.99 4.63
N LEU A 116 10.65 8.09 4.97
CA LEU A 116 9.19 8.15 4.97
C LEU A 116 8.56 8.02 3.57
N LYS A 117 9.29 8.37 2.50
CA LYS A 117 8.79 8.35 1.12
C LYS A 117 8.84 6.95 0.50
N CYS A 118 9.99 6.28 0.54
CA CYS A 118 10.16 4.95 -0.08
C CYS A 118 10.21 3.79 0.91
N GLY A 119 10.49 4.02 2.20
CA GLY A 119 10.62 2.96 3.21
C GLY A 119 12.02 2.33 3.30
N TYR A 120 13.00 2.85 2.56
CA TYR A 120 14.38 2.38 2.62
C TYR A 120 14.96 2.57 4.02
N TRP A 121 15.71 1.57 4.50
CA TRP A 121 16.38 1.64 5.79
C TRP A 121 17.71 2.38 5.65
N LEU A 122 17.86 3.48 6.38
CA LEU A 122 19.02 4.36 6.37
C LEU A 122 20.06 3.95 7.43
N LYS A 123 20.06 2.69 7.88
CA LYS A 123 21.02 2.22 8.88
C LYS A 123 22.42 2.21 8.29
N GLY A 124 23.36 2.87 8.97
CA GLY A 124 24.75 2.97 8.51
C GLY A 124 24.97 4.01 7.41
N LEU A 125 23.95 4.81 7.08
CA LEU A 125 24.13 5.99 6.25
C LEU A 125 24.59 7.14 7.16
N ASP A 126 25.61 7.89 6.75
CA ASP A 126 26.03 9.09 7.47
C ASP A 126 24.89 10.09 7.56
N ASP A 127 24.71 10.70 8.74
CA ASP A 127 23.71 11.75 8.99
C ASP A 127 23.91 12.99 8.09
N ARG A 128 25.07 13.09 7.45
CA ARG A 128 25.40 14.14 6.47
C ARG A 128 24.79 13.89 5.09
N THR A 129 24.21 12.72 4.84
CA THR A 129 23.60 12.41 3.53
C THR A 129 22.27 13.15 3.39
N PRO A 130 22.17 14.19 2.54
CA PRO A 130 20.98 15.05 2.52
C PRO A 130 19.76 14.38 1.86
N SER A 131 19.98 13.28 1.12
CA SER A 131 18.95 12.65 0.30
C SER A 131 18.98 11.12 0.39
N CYS A 132 17.81 10.50 0.33
CA CYS A 132 17.67 9.06 0.28
C CYS A 132 18.24 8.49 -1.03
N PRO A 133 19.16 7.52 -0.98
CA PRO A 133 19.82 6.96 -2.18
C PRO A 133 18.84 6.25 -3.13
N GLU A 134 17.75 5.69 -2.60
CA GLU A 134 16.77 4.96 -3.41
C GLU A 134 15.78 5.87 -4.17
N CYS A 135 15.38 7.00 -3.58
CA CYS A 135 14.26 7.79 -4.11
C CYS A 135 14.52 9.29 -4.23
N GLY A 136 15.73 9.73 -3.88
CA GLY A 136 16.14 11.13 -3.91
C GLY A 136 15.38 12.04 -2.93
N ALA A 137 14.57 11.49 -2.02
CA ALA A 137 13.84 12.31 -1.05
C ALA A 137 14.82 12.98 -0.09
N VAL A 138 14.65 14.28 0.12
CA VAL A 138 15.40 15.02 1.14
C VAL A 138 15.11 14.41 2.51
N LEU A 139 16.17 14.03 3.22
CA LEU A 139 16.09 13.47 4.56
C LEU A 139 16.03 14.63 5.57
N PRO A 140 15.19 14.52 6.62
CA PRO A 140 15.25 15.50 7.70
C PRO A 140 16.61 15.38 8.38
N VAL A 141 17.37 16.47 8.39
CA VAL A 141 18.62 16.56 9.15
C VAL A 141 18.27 16.35 10.62
N ALA A 142 18.89 15.38 11.28
CA ALA A 142 18.73 15.23 12.72
C ALA A 142 19.14 16.57 13.36
N PRO A 143 18.33 17.12 14.29
CA PRO A 143 18.76 18.31 15.02
C PRO A 143 20.12 17.98 15.64
N ALA A 144 21.13 18.81 15.37
CA ALA A 144 22.44 18.63 15.96
C ALA A 144 22.23 18.53 17.47
N GLU A 145 22.54 17.37 18.07
CA GLU A 145 22.54 17.24 19.51
C GLU A 145 23.53 18.29 20.01
N HIS A 146 23.00 19.35 20.63
CA HIS A 146 23.78 20.37 21.29
C HIS A 146 24.49 19.68 22.47
N THR A 147 25.70 19.20 22.20
CA THR A 147 26.67 18.72 23.18
C THR A 147 27.07 19.83 24.14
#